data_AF-A0A7C5YJV0-F1
#
_entry.id   AF-A0A7C5YJV0-F1
#
_cell.length_a   1.000
_cell.length_b   1.000
_cell.length_c   1.000
_cell.angle_alpha   90.00
_cell.angle_beta   90.00
_cell.angle_gamma   90.00
#
_symmetry.space_group_name_H-M   'P 1'
#
loop_
_entity.id
_entity.type
_entity.pdbx_description
1 polymer ?
#
loop_
_entity_poly.entity_id
_entity_poly.type
_entity_poly.pdbx_seq_one_letter_code
_entity_poly.pdbx_strand_id
1 'polypeptide(L)'
;MNELRYDPELCLKCESIDCLTRCQYIKLNLAEAKEERLKIIAGKDSRVLRECATCYACEEYCPYDNHPFYLIVERQEELKLCPAPVPLTKQQIKMMAPRGKIVPVKVHKPVVNLCFFPMLAGCIRGKLFEGASIISGSDIFCNLMWLHFAKNSVIKERLPQMIENIMSYHLKESGVDEIICYHDECYGTFTRFAPAFGIEVPFKSIHLFEYLAKRLSELKNQIRPIKAVVAYQRPCSNRLIPETEQWLEEIFKLIGVKRPEREYDRGNALCCGALLRAHQRDELADEIQKKNLDDMKAIGAKYCVFNCPACFFTMREMVQEQGIKPILLSELCQIALGQGIGW
;
A
#
# COMPACT_ATOMS: atom_id res chain seq x y z
N MET A 1 -10.16 -8.09 22.89
CA MET A 1 -8.88 -7.80 22.20
C MET A 1 -9.11 -8.02 20.72
N ASN A 2 -8.54 -7.16 19.87
CA ASN A 2 -8.67 -7.25 18.41
C ASN A 2 -7.82 -8.44 17.90
N GLU A 3 -8.31 -9.66 18.07
CA GLU A 3 -7.62 -10.88 17.62
C GLU A 3 -7.81 -11.10 16.11
N LEU A 4 -6.83 -11.73 15.47
CA LEU A 4 -6.90 -12.05 14.05
C LEU A 4 -8.03 -13.08 13.82
N ARG A 5 -8.95 -12.76 12.93
CA ARG A 5 -9.97 -13.69 12.43
C ARG A 5 -9.30 -14.67 11.47
N TYR A 6 -8.85 -15.79 12.00
CA TYR A 6 -8.11 -16.81 11.27
C TYR A 6 -8.66 -18.19 11.57
N ASP A 7 -8.82 -19.02 10.53
CA ASP A 7 -9.28 -20.41 10.66
C ASP A 7 -8.15 -21.39 10.28
N PRO A 8 -7.55 -22.13 11.24
CA PRO A 8 -6.52 -23.12 10.93
C PRO A 8 -7.03 -24.24 10.02
N GLU A 9 -8.30 -24.63 10.09
CA GLU A 9 -8.87 -25.71 9.29
C GLU A 9 -8.96 -25.32 7.81
N LEU A 10 -9.31 -24.07 7.49
CA LEU A 10 -9.24 -23.56 6.12
C LEU A 10 -7.81 -23.60 5.58
N CYS A 11 -6.83 -23.23 6.41
CA CYS A 11 -5.43 -23.27 6.03
C CYS A 11 -4.94 -24.70 5.77
N LEU A 12 -5.36 -25.68 6.59
CA LEU A 12 -4.99 -27.09 6.43
C LEU A 12 -5.60 -27.73 5.18
N LYS A 13 -6.79 -27.31 4.77
CA LYS A 13 -7.47 -27.74 3.53
C LYS A 13 -6.83 -27.21 2.25
N CYS A 14 -6.02 -26.15 2.33
CA CYS A 14 -5.33 -25.59 1.17
C CYS A 14 -4.26 -26.57 0.67
N GLU A 15 -4.46 -27.12 -0.54
CA GLU A 15 -3.52 -28.09 -1.12
C GLU A 15 -2.32 -27.44 -1.80
N SER A 16 -2.51 -26.27 -2.42
CA SER A 16 -1.47 -25.61 -3.23
C SER A 16 -0.48 -24.79 -2.38
N ILE A 17 -0.95 -24.27 -1.25
CA ILE A 17 -0.18 -23.44 -0.30
C ILE A 17 0.53 -22.30 -1.05
N ASP A 18 -0.17 -21.68 -2.00
CA ASP A 18 0.34 -20.61 -2.85
C ASP A 18 0.97 -19.46 -2.04
N CYS A 19 0.43 -19.21 -0.84
CA CYS A 19 0.99 -18.23 0.10
C CYS A 19 2.47 -18.48 0.46
N LEU A 20 2.97 -19.72 0.34
CA LEU A 20 4.37 -20.08 0.58
C LEU A 20 5.07 -20.54 -0.71
N THR A 21 4.43 -21.37 -1.53
CA THR A 21 5.04 -21.97 -2.73
C THR A 21 5.29 -20.96 -3.85
N ARG A 22 4.55 -19.83 -3.87
CA ARG A 22 4.75 -18.73 -4.83
C ARG A 22 5.52 -17.55 -4.23
N CYS A 23 6.16 -17.73 -3.07
CA CYS A 23 6.96 -16.66 -2.49
C CYS A 23 8.12 -16.27 -3.43
N GLN A 24 8.18 -14.99 -3.82
CA GLN A 24 9.24 -14.48 -4.70
C GLN A 24 10.62 -14.39 -4.02
N TYR A 25 10.66 -14.47 -2.68
CA TYR A 25 11.87 -14.25 -1.87
C TYR A 25 12.38 -15.52 -1.18
N ILE A 26 11.51 -16.51 -0.97
CA ILE A 26 11.84 -17.77 -0.29
C ILE A 26 11.47 -18.91 -1.22
N LYS A 27 12.47 -19.68 -1.66
CA LYS A 27 12.24 -20.88 -2.46
C LYS A 27 11.81 -22.02 -1.53
N LEU A 28 10.57 -22.48 -1.70
CA LEU A 28 9.98 -23.61 -0.99
C LEU A 28 9.29 -24.52 -2.00
N ASN A 29 9.63 -25.80 -2.00
CA ASN A 29 8.79 -26.80 -2.68
C ASN A 29 7.54 -27.10 -1.83
N LEU A 30 6.59 -27.85 -2.40
CA LEU A 30 5.31 -28.12 -1.72
C LEU A 30 5.48 -28.90 -0.39
N ALA A 31 6.45 -29.81 -0.29
CA ALA A 31 6.69 -30.56 0.94
C ALA A 31 7.23 -29.65 2.05
N GLU A 32 8.21 -28.80 1.72
CA GLU A 32 8.75 -27.77 2.64
C GLU A 32 7.65 -26.79 3.05
N ALA A 33 6.83 -26.32 2.11
CA ALA A 33 5.72 -25.41 2.39
C ALA A 33 4.69 -26.04 3.35
N LYS A 34 4.38 -27.34 3.21
CA LYS A 34 3.50 -28.06 4.13
C LYS A 34 4.07 -28.09 5.55
N GLU A 35 5.36 -28.38 5.68
CA GLU A 35 6.03 -28.42 6.98
C GLU A 35 6.07 -27.03 7.64
N GLU A 36 6.50 -26.01 6.90
CA GLU A 36 6.60 -24.64 7.41
C GLU A 36 5.22 -24.07 7.78
N ARG A 37 4.17 -24.35 6.98
CA ARG A 37 2.79 -23.99 7.32
C ARG A 37 2.38 -24.56 8.67
N LEU A 38 2.65 -25.84 8.94
CA LEU A 38 2.30 -26.48 10.22
C LEU A 38 3.03 -25.82 11.40
N LYS A 39 4.30 -25.44 11.22
CA LYS A 39 5.06 -24.68 12.24
C LYS A 39 4.40 -23.34 12.53
N ILE A 40 4.07 -22.57 11.49
CA ILE A 40 3.43 -21.24 11.62
C ILE A 40 2.06 -21.35 12.31
N ILE A 41 1.22 -22.31 11.91
CA ILE A 41 -0.09 -22.55 12.56
C ILE A 41 0.10 -22.83 14.05
N ALA A 42 1.06 -23.71 14.39
CA ALA A 42 1.35 -24.12 15.75
C ALA A 42 2.11 -23.07 16.60
N GLY A 43 2.39 -21.87 16.05
CA GLY A 43 3.16 -20.83 16.75
C GLY A 43 4.63 -21.20 16.99
N LYS A 44 5.17 -22.10 16.17
CA LYS A 44 6.56 -22.54 16.24
C LYS A 44 7.43 -21.75 15.29
N ASP A 45 8.71 -21.74 15.61
CA ASP A 45 9.74 -21.15 14.78
C ASP A 45 9.77 -21.78 13.38
N SER A 46 9.92 -20.94 12.35
CA SER A 46 9.84 -21.31 10.94
C SER A 46 10.78 -20.43 10.11
N ARG A 47 11.40 -21.03 9.09
CA ARG A 47 12.29 -20.32 8.15
C ARG A 47 11.56 -19.16 7.46
N VAL A 48 10.27 -19.34 7.15
CA VAL A 48 9.41 -18.30 6.58
C VAL A 48 9.39 -17.06 7.46
N LEU A 49 9.27 -17.23 8.79
CA LEU A 49 9.21 -16.10 9.73
C LEU A 49 10.52 -15.30 9.77
N ARG A 50 11.67 -15.95 9.56
CA ARG A 50 12.99 -15.29 9.57
C ARG A 50 13.33 -14.63 8.23
N GLU A 51 12.96 -15.28 7.14
CA GLU A 51 13.37 -14.87 5.78
C GLU A 51 12.35 -13.97 5.08
N CYS A 52 11.13 -13.84 5.61
CA CYS A 52 10.07 -13.01 5.03
C CYS A 52 10.56 -11.60 4.68
N ALA A 53 10.33 -11.18 3.44
CA ALA A 53 10.61 -9.83 2.93
C ALA A 53 9.46 -8.83 3.19
N THR A 54 8.42 -9.26 3.90
CA THR A 54 7.21 -8.49 4.25
C THR A 54 6.50 -7.83 3.06
N CYS A 55 6.47 -8.51 1.90
CA CYS A 55 5.93 -7.97 0.65
C CYS A 55 4.40 -8.06 0.49
N TYR A 56 3.69 -8.66 1.46
CA TYR A 56 2.24 -8.88 1.47
C TYR A 56 1.69 -9.85 0.41
N ALA A 57 2.53 -10.35 -0.50
CA ALA A 57 2.08 -11.16 -1.63
C ALA A 57 1.30 -12.42 -1.23
N CYS A 58 1.67 -13.05 -0.11
CA CYS A 58 0.99 -14.22 0.41
C CYS A 58 -0.45 -13.95 0.84
N GLU A 59 -0.79 -12.70 1.19
CA GLU A 59 -2.16 -12.28 1.48
C GLU A 59 -3.03 -12.34 0.22
N GLU A 60 -2.52 -11.81 -0.90
CA GLU A 60 -3.20 -11.84 -2.22
C GLU A 60 -3.41 -13.27 -2.73
N TYR A 61 -2.51 -14.19 -2.38
CA TYR A 61 -2.51 -15.55 -2.91
C TYR A 61 -3.48 -16.50 -2.18
N CYS A 62 -4.00 -16.10 -1.02
CA CYS A 62 -4.87 -16.98 -0.24
C CYS A 62 -6.26 -17.11 -0.89
N PRO A 63 -6.67 -18.29 -1.39
CA PRO A 63 -7.98 -18.45 -2.02
C PRO A 63 -9.14 -18.44 -1.00
N TYR A 64 -8.82 -18.48 0.30
CA TYR A 64 -9.79 -18.53 1.39
C TYR A 64 -9.92 -17.21 2.16
N ASP A 65 -9.20 -16.16 1.75
CA ASP A 65 -9.13 -14.88 2.48
C ASP A 65 -8.78 -15.08 3.98
N ASN A 66 -7.88 -16.04 4.24
CA ASN A 66 -7.57 -16.53 5.59
C ASN A 66 -6.27 -15.92 6.14
N HIS A 67 -5.98 -14.68 5.77
CA HIS A 67 -4.95 -13.80 6.32
C HIS A 67 -3.56 -14.41 6.64
N PRO A 68 -2.92 -15.17 5.71
CA PRO A 68 -1.64 -15.81 5.98
C PRO A 68 -0.54 -14.79 6.29
N PHE A 69 -0.57 -13.59 5.70
CA PHE A 69 0.44 -12.59 5.98
C PHE A 69 0.28 -12.01 7.38
N TYR A 70 -0.94 -11.67 7.81
CA TYR A 70 -1.17 -11.16 9.17
C TYR A 70 -0.82 -12.20 10.22
N LEU A 71 -1.09 -13.49 9.98
CA LEU A 71 -0.63 -14.58 10.86
C LEU A 71 0.90 -14.63 10.95
N ILE A 72 1.61 -14.53 9.81
CA ILE A 72 3.08 -14.47 9.81
C ILE A 72 3.58 -13.33 10.70
N VAL A 73 2.95 -12.15 10.61
CA VAL A 73 3.32 -10.98 11.43
C VAL A 73 3.01 -11.20 12.92
N GLU A 74 1.87 -11.83 13.29
CA GLU A 74 1.61 -12.25 14.68
C GLU A 74 2.69 -13.20 15.19
N ARG A 75 3.05 -14.23 14.42
CA ARG A 75 4.08 -15.22 14.83
C ARG A 75 5.46 -14.60 14.95
N GLN A 76 5.82 -13.72 14.02
CA GLN A 76 7.07 -12.96 14.11
C GLN A 76 7.11 -12.11 15.39
N GLU A 77 6.01 -11.47 15.76
CA GLU A 77 5.93 -10.64 16.95
C GLU A 77 6.00 -11.47 18.25
N GLU A 78 5.21 -12.56 18.34
CA GLU A 78 5.19 -13.50 19.48
C GLU A 78 6.58 -14.10 19.76
N LEU A 79 7.28 -14.52 18.70
CA LEU A 79 8.60 -15.13 18.78
C LEU A 79 9.74 -14.11 18.80
N LYS A 80 9.44 -12.80 18.76
CA LYS A 80 10.42 -11.70 18.73
C LYS A 80 11.39 -11.79 17.53
N LEU A 81 10.92 -12.34 16.41
CA LEU A 81 11.65 -12.40 15.14
C LEU A 81 11.45 -11.08 14.38
N CYS A 82 12.24 -10.07 14.74
CA CYS A 82 12.11 -8.73 14.17
C CYS A 82 12.76 -8.64 12.78
N PRO A 83 12.02 -8.24 11.72
CA PRO A 83 12.59 -8.04 10.38
C PRO A 83 13.63 -6.90 10.32
N ALA A 84 13.50 -5.91 11.21
CA ALA A 84 14.40 -4.77 11.32
C ALA A 84 15.03 -4.69 12.71
N PRO A 85 16.18 -3.99 12.87
CA PRO A 85 16.81 -3.78 14.16
C PRO A 85 15.87 -3.17 15.21
N VAL A 86 15.74 -3.84 16.35
CA VAL A 86 14.81 -3.46 17.43
C VAL A 86 14.95 -1.99 17.87
N PRO A 87 16.16 -1.41 18.04
CA PRO A 87 16.29 0.00 18.41
C PRO A 87 15.69 0.96 17.37
N LEU A 88 15.91 0.69 16.08
CA LEU A 88 15.38 1.50 14.99
C LEU A 88 13.85 1.43 14.96
N THR A 89 13.29 0.22 15.07
CA THR A 89 11.84 0.02 15.12
C THR A 89 11.21 0.77 16.31
N LYS A 90 11.79 0.66 17.51
CA LYS A 90 11.31 1.38 18.70
C LYS A 90 11.35 2.90 18.51
N GLN A 91 12.44 3.42 17.93
CA GLN A 91 12.57 4.85 17.65
C GLN A 91 11.50 5.33 16.67
N GLN A 92 11.30 4.62 15.55
CA GLN A 92 10.29 4.99 14.56
C GLN A 92 8.87 4.93 15.13
N ILE A 93 8.53 3.90 15.92
CA ILE A 93 7.22 3.79 16.60
C ILE A 93 6.94 5.02 17.46
N LYS A 94 7.96 5.50 18.19
CA LYS A 94 7.85 6.70 19.02
C LYS A 94 7.74 7.98 18.19
N MET A 95 8.54 8.11 17.13
CA MET A 95 8.55 9.30 16.27
C MET A 95 7.23 9.50 15.52
N MET A 96 6.61 8.39 15.09
CA MET A 96 5.36 8.38 14.33
C MET A 96 4.13 8.13 15.22
N ALA A 97 4.29 8.21 16.55
CA ALA A 97 3.17 8.11 17.47
C ALA A 97 2.19 9.28 17.29
N PRO A 98 0.89 9.07 17.56
CA PRO A 98 -0.06 10.17 17.66
C PRO A 98 0.41 11.18 18.71
N ARG A 99 0.21 12.48 18.42
CA ARG A 99 0.72 13.56 19.27
C ARG A 99 -0.35 14.10 20.22
N GLY A 100 -1.62 13.73 20.02
CA GLY A 100 -2.76 14.27 20.75
C GLY A 100 -2.99 15.76 20.47
N LYS A 101 -2.53 16.26 19.32
CA LYS A 101 -2.60 17.69 18.95
C LYS A 101 -3.61 17.97 17.83
N ILE A 102 -4.43 16.98 17.47
CA ILE A 102 -5.49 17.15 16.50
C ILE A 102 -6.54 18.11 17.04
N VAL A 103 -7.00 19.03 16.18
CA VAL A 103 -8.03 20.03 16.51
C VAL A 103 -9.20 19.88 15.55
N PRO A 104 -10.44 20.13 15.98
CA PRO A 104 -11.60 19.94 15.11
C PRO A 104 -11.52 20.89 13.91
N VAL A 105 -11.69 20.35 12.70
CA VAL A 105 -11.70 21.12 11.46
C VAL A 105 -12.91 20.69 10.66
N LYS A 106 -13.80 21.64 10.36
CA LYS A 106 -14.91 21.41 9.44
C LYS A 106 -14.38 21.14 8.04
N VAL A 107 -14.86 20.07 7.43
CA VAL A 107 -14.53 19.65 6.08
C VAL A 107 -15.79 19.61 5.22
N HIS A 108 -15.62 19.54 3.91
CA HIS A 108 -16.68 19.32 2.95
C HIS A 108 -16.21 18.30 1.92
N LYS A 109 -17.17 17.59 1.30
CA LYS A 109 -16.86 16.62 0.25
C LYS A 109 -16.31 17.34 -1.00
N PRO A 110 -15.31 16.77 -1.68
CA PRO A 110 -14.62 15.52 -1.34
C PRO A 110 -13.57 15.71 -0.22
N VAL A 111 -13.42 14.73 0.67
CA VAL A 111 -12.39 14.75 1.74
C VAL A 111 -11.26 13.80 1.38
N VAL A 112 -10.06 14.33 1.17
CA VAL A 112 -8.86 13.54 0.86
C VAL A 112 -8.03 13.33 2.12
N ASN A 113 -7.88 12.07 2.52
CA ASN A 113 -6.99 11.66 3.60
C ASN A 113 -5.59 11.37 3.05
N LEU A 114 -4.65 12.28 3.33
CA LEU A 114 -3.22 12.13 3.01
C LEU A 114 -2.46 11.37 4.09
N CYS A 115 -3.11 10.95 5.18
CA CYS A 115 -2.51 10.14 6.22
C CYS A 115 -1.24 10.81 6.80
N PHE A 116 -0.10 10.15 6.72
CA PHE A 116 1.19 10.67 7.20
C PHE A 116 2.01 11.39 6.09
N PHE A 117 1.38 11.79 4.99
CA PHE A 117 2.04 12.45 3.86
C PHE A 117 1.59 13.90 3.62
N PRO A 118 1.71 14.81 4.62
CA PRO A 118 1.26 16.21 4.46
C PRO A 118 2.04 16.97 3.37
N MET A 119 3.26 16.54 3.05
CA MET A 119 4.06 17.13 1.96
C MET A 119 3.42 16.96 0.57
N LEU A 120 2.42 16.09 0.44
CA LEU A 120 1.65 15.87 -0.80
C LEU A 120 0.37 16.70 -0.87
N ALA A 121 0.16 17.66 0.03
CA ALA A 121 -1.01 18.55 -0.04
C ALA A 121 -1.09 19.29 -1.38
N GLY A 122 0.06 19.69 -1.95
CA GLY A 122 0.14 20.31 -3.28
C GLY A 122 -0.34 19.41 -4.43
N CYS A 123 -0.43 18.09 -4.23
CA CYS A 123 -0.99 17.16 -5.20
C CYS A 123 -2.51 17.29 -5.34
N ILE A 124 -3.19 17.76 -4.29
CA ILE A 124 -4.65 17.83 -4.20
C ILE A 124 -5.10 19.19 -4.72
N ARG A 125 -5.17 19.31 -6.05
CA ARG A 125 -5.48 20.58 -6.70
C ARG A 125 -6.20 20.37 -8.03
N GLY A 126 -6.55 21.49 -8.64
CA GLY A 126 -7.04 21.52 -10.01
C GLY A 126 -8.40 20.86 -10.16
N LYS A 127 -8.73 20.45 -11.39
CA LYS A 127 -10.08 19.97 -11.73
C LYS A 127 -10.41 18.62 -11.10
N LEU A 128 -9.37 17.83 -10.79
CA LEU A 128 -9.54 16.53 -10.14
C LEU A 128 -10.00 16.64 -8.71
N PHE A 129 -9.58 17.68 -7.98
CA PHE A 129 -9.84 17.84 -6.54
C PHE A 129 -10.45 19.20 -6.22
N GLU A 130 -11.31 19.69 -7.11
CA GLU A 130 -11.96 20.99 -6.97
C GLU A 130 -12.78 21.04 -5.67
N GLY A 131 -12.47 22.02 -4.81
CA GLY A 131 -13.10 22.15 -3.50
C GLY A 131 -12.81 20.98 -2.55
N ALA A 132 -11.74 20.22 -2.75
CA ALA A 132 -11.42 19.13 -1.83
C ALA A 132 -10.93 19.65 -0.46
N SER A 133 -11.47 19.09 0.60
CA SER A 133 -10.88 19.20 1.94
C SER A 133 -9.73 18.22 2.09
N ILE A 134 -8.65 18.63 2.77
CA ILE A 134 -7.47 17.79 3.01
C ILE A 134 -7.35 17.52 4.50
N ILE A 135 -7.20 16.26 4.89
CA ILE A 135 -6.87 15.85 6.25
C ILE A 135 -5.55 15.05 6.24
N SER A 136 -4.71 15.28 7.25
CA SER A 136 -3.42 14.58 7.41
C SER A 136 -2.90 14.74 8.84
N GLY A 137 -2.02 13.85 9.27
CA GLY A 137 -1.31 13.97 10.54
C GLY A 137 -1.06 12.65 11.24
N SER A 138 -0.18 12.68 12.25
CA SER A 138 0.13 11.54 13.11
C SER A 138 -1.09 10.96 13.83
N ASP A 139 -2.06 11.81 14.15
CA ASP A 139 -3.26 11.47 14.93
C ASP A 139 -4.36 10.79 14.09
N ILE A 140 -4.17 10.71 12.78
CA ILE A 140 -5.05 9.98 11.84
C ILE A 140 -4.23 9.02 10.94
N PHE A 141 -3.02 8.66 11.37
CA PHE A 141 -2.13 7.77 10.64
C PHE A 141 -2.70 6.34 10.61
N CYS A 142 -2.79 5.73 9.42
CA CYS A 142 -3.35 4.37 9.28
C CYS A 142 -2.51 3.27 9.96
N ASN A 143 -1.24 3.54 10.30
CA ASN A 143 -0.32 2.63 10.99
C ASN A 143 0.01 1.32 10.23
N LEU A 144 -0.50 1.08 9.02
CA LEU A 144 -0.33 -0.22 8.34
C LEU A 144 1.12 -0.63 8.10
N MET A 145 2.00 0.34 7.86
CA MET A 145 3.42 0.07 7.60
C MET A 145 4.09 -0.79 8.69
N TRP A 146 3.56 -0.84 9.92
CA TRP A 146 4.08 -1.66 11.01
C TRP A 146 3.98 -3.17 10.75
N LEU A 147 3.16 -3.58 9.77
CA LEU A 147 3.20 -4.91 9.18
C LEU A 147 4.61 -5.28 8.67
N HIS A 148 5.35 -4.32 8.09
CA HIS A 148 6.71 -4.55 7.62
C HIS A 148 7.73 -4.77 8.77
N PHE A 149 7.35 -4.52 10.02
CA PHE A 149 8.24 -4.53 11.19
C PHE A 149 7.88 -5.59 12.23
N ALA A 150 6.97 -6.53 11.93
CA ALA A 150 6.46 -7.51 12.89
C ALA A 150 5.80 -6.85 14.12
N LYS A 151 4.89 -5.91 13.88
CA LYS A 151 4.26 -5.04 14.89
C LYS A 151 2.76 -4.89 14.67
N ASN A 152 2.03 -6.01 14.60
CA ASN A 152 0.55 -5.98 14.59
C ASN A 152 0.01 -5.32 15.86
N SER A 153 0.67 -5.53 17.00
CA SER A 153 0.30 -4.92 18.29
C SER A 153 0.13 -3.41 18.19
N VAL A 154 1.06 -2.71 17.51
CA VAL A 154 1.03 -1.25 17.34
C VAL A 154 -0.18 -0.81 16.53
N ILE A 155 -0.52 -1.55 15.47
CA ILE A 155 -1.69 -1.24 14.64
C ILE A 155 -2.96 -1.48 15.43
N LYS A 156 -3.08 -2.65 16.09
CA LYS A 156 -4.24 -3.04 16.90
C LYS A 156 -4.50 -2.05 18.05
N GLU A 157 -3.46 -1.51 18.65
CA GLU A 157 -3.53 -0.52 19.73
C GLU A 157 -3.97 0.85 19.22
N ARG A 158 -3.36 1.34 18.13
CA ARG A 158 -3.56 2.73 17.68
C ARG A 158 -4.77 2.92 16.80
N LEU A 159 -5.05 1.97 15.90
CA LEU A 159 -6.01 2.16 14.82
C LEU A 159 -7.43 2.54 15.31
N PRO A 160 -7.99 1.96 16.38
CA PRO A 160 -9.29 2.38 16.89
C PRO A 160 -9.33 3.88 17.26
N GLN A 161 -8.28 4.39 17.91
CA GLN A 161 -8.17 5.81 18.23
C GLN A 161 -8.00 6.68 16.97
N MET A 162 -7.28 6.20 15.96
CA MET A 162 -7.09 6.96 14.70
C MET A 162 -8.43 7.08 13.94
N ILE A 163 -9.23 6.02 13.93
CA ILE A 163 -10.58 6.01 13.34
C ILE A 163 -11.50 6.97 14.11
N GLU A 164 -11.49 6.90 15.44
CA GLU A 164 -12.24 7.82 16.29
C GLU A 164 -11.83 9.28 16.07
N ASN A 165 -10.53 9.55 15.92
CA ASN A 165 -10.03 10.88 15.62
C ASN A 165 -10.55 11.41 14.27
N ILE A 166 -10.54 10.58 13.22
CA ILE A 166 -11.11 10.95 11.91
C ILE A 166 -12.59 11.31 12.07
N MET A 167 -13.36 10.48 12.79
CA MET A 167 -14.78 10.71 12.99
C MET A 167 -15.07 11.99 13.77
N SER A 168 -14.47 12.13 14.94
CA SER A 168 -14.80 13.20 15.89
C SER A 168 -14.21 14.56 15.49
N TYR A 169 -13.06 14.60 14.84
CA TYR A 169 -12.40 15.86 14.51
C TYR A 169 -12.67 16.35 13.09
N HIS A 170 -13.13 15.48 12.19
CA HIS A 170 -13.38 15.85 10.80
C HIS A 170 -14.78 15.50 10.31
N LEU A 171 -15.25 14.26 10.48
CA LEU A 171 -16.42 13.78 9.72
C LEU A 171 -17.77 14.12 10.37
N LYS A 172 -17.95 13.82 11.66
CA LYS A 172 -19.25 13.85 12.35
C LYS A 172 -19.93 15.22 12.32
N GLU A 173 -19.23 16.25 12.83
CA GLU A 173 -19.77 17.63 12.87
C GLU A 173 -19.81 18.31 11.49
N SER A 174 -19.16 17.71 10.49
CA SER A 174 -19.20 18.16 9.10
C SER A 174 -20.34 17.51 8.30
N GLY A 175 -21.04 16.51 8.87
CA GLY A 175 -22.05 15.73 8.15
C GLY A 175 -21.48 14.95 6.98
N VAL A 176 -20.21 14.54 7.06
CA VAL A 176 -19.53 13.74 6.04
C VAL A 176 -19.38 12.30 6.55
N ASP A 177 -19.51 11.33 5.66
CA ASP A 177 -19.51 9.90 5.96
C ASP A 177 -18.54 9.11 5.07
N GLU A 178 -17.74 9.78 4.24
CA GLU A 178 -16.78 9.15 3.33
C GLU A 178 -15.46 9.92 3.24
N ILE A 179 -14.37 9.16 3.04
CA ILE A 179 -13.04 9.71 2.79
C ILE A 179 -12.39 9.06 1.58
N ILE A 180 -11.60 9.83 0.85
CA ILE A 180 -10.72 9.34 -0.21
C ILE A 180 -9.37 9.01 0.43
N CYS A 181 -9.01 7.73 0.40
CA CYS A 181 -7.69 7.26 0.80
C CYS A 181 -6.70 7.57 -0.32
N TYR A 182 -5.76 8.50 -0.09
CA TYR A 182 -4.81 8.91 -1.12
C TYR A 182 -3.85 7.80 -1.56
N HIS A 183 -3.52 6.86 -0.67
CA HIS A 183 -2.62 5.76 -0.94
C HIS A 183 -3.17 4.42 -0.44
N ASP A 184 -2.67 3.34 -1.04
CA ASP A 184 -3.12 1.97 -0.85
C ASP A 184 -3.17 1.52 0.61
N GLU A 185 -2.14 1.83 1.41
CA GLU A 185 -2.12 1.40 2.81
C GLU A 185 -3.30 1.96 3.62
N CYS A 186 -3.75 3.20 3.38
CA CYS A 186 -4.95 3.69 4.06
C CYS A 186 -6.19 2.87 3.71
N TYR A 187 -6.39 2.63 2.41
CA TYR A 187 -7.53 1.87 1.94
C TYR A 187 -7.47 0.44 2.47
N GLY A 188 -6.34 -0.25 2.32
CA GLY A 188 -6.11 -1.59 2.84
C GLY A 188 -6.23 -1.69 4.37
N THR A 189 -5.83 -0.66 5.12
CA THR A 189 -6.08 -0.61 6.57
C THR A 189 -7.57 -0.71 6.87
N PHE A 190 -8.37 0.11 6.22
CA PHE A 190 -9.79 0.24 6.55
C PHE A 190 -10.64 -0.88 5.94
N THR A 191 -10.29 -1.41 4.77
CA THR A 191 -11.09 -2.42 4.07
C THR A 191 -10.61 -3.85 4.26
N ARG A 192 -9.35 -4.07 4.69
CA ARG A 192 -8.76 -5.40 4.84
C ARG A 192 -8.26 -5.67 6.24
N PHE A 193 -7.33 -4.87 6.74
CA PHE A 193 -6.74 -5.10 8.06
C PHE A 193 -7.76 -4.94 9.19
N ALA A 194 -8.50 -3.82 9.23
CA ALA A 194 -9.50 -3.55 10.26
C ALA A 194 -10.53 -4.70 10.42
N PRO A 195 -11.22 -5.16 9.35
CA PRO A 195 -12.16 -6.28 9.49
C PRO A 195 -11.48 -7.61 9.83
N ALA A 196 -10.24 -7.86 9.40
CA ALA A 196 -9.46 -9.05 9.79
C ALA A 196 -9.20 -9.12 11.30
N PHE A 197 -9.19 -7.97 11.99
CA PHE A 197 -9.00 -7.89 13.45
C PHE A 197 -10.27 -7.47 14.21
N GLY A 198 -11.42 -7.45 13.53
CA GLY A 198 -12.71 -7.06 14.13
C GLY A 198 -12.81 -5.59 14.54
N ILE A 199 -12.01 -4.72 13.94
CA ILE A 199 -12.07 -3.26 14.14
C ILE A 199 -13.10 -2.68 13.17
N GLU A 200 -14.06 -1.91 13.69
CA GLU A 200 -15.08 -1.26 12.88
C GLU A 200 -14.58 0.03 12.24
N VAL A 201 -14.98 0.28 10.99
CA VAL A 201 -14.72 1.53 10.27
C VAL A 201 -16.06 2.20 9.96
N PRO A 202 -16.43 3.28 10.67
CA PRO A 202 -17.76 3.90 10.61
C PRO A 202 -17.91 4.93 9.47
N PHE A 203 -17.08 4.84 8.44
CA PHE A 203 -17.13 5.71 7.26
C PHE A 203 -16.80 4.91 6.00
N LYS A 204 -17.31 5.36 4.85
CA LYS A 204 -16.98 4.79 3.56
C LYS A 204 -15.55 5.17 3.17
N SER A 205 -14.71 4.16 2.94
CA SER A 205 -13.37 4.34 2.39
C SER A 205 -13.43 4.25 0.86
N ILE A 206 -13.00 5.31 0.17
CA ILE A 206 -12.91 5.37 -1.30
C ILE A 206 -11.43 5.31 -1.69
N HIS A 207 -11.06 4.42 -2.61
CA HIS A 207 -9.68 4.38 -3.09
C HIS A 207 -9.41 5.57 -4.03
N LEU A 208 -8.18 6.12 -4.01
CA LEU A 208 -7.82 7.23 -4.91
C LEU A 208 -8.13 6.90 -6.38
N PHE A 209 -7.86 5.67 -6.83
CA PHE A 209 -8.11 5.30 -8.22
C PHE A 209 -9.61 5.26 -8.57
N GLU A 210 -10.46 4.78 -7.65
CA GLU A 210 -11.91 4.80 -7.82
C GLU A 210 -12.39 6.25 -8.04
N TYR A 211 -11.94 7.15 -7.15
CA TYR A 211 -12.25 8.57 -7.25
C TYR A 211 -11.76 9.20 -8.57
N LEU A 212 -10.50 8.92 -8.95
CA LEU A 212 -9.89 9.47 -10.16
C LEU A 212 -10.57 8.95 -11.43
N ALA A 213 -10.89 7.65 -11.51
CA ALA A 213 -11.60 7.07 -12.64
C ALA A 213 -12.95 7.75 -12.87
N LYS A 214 -13.76 7.88 -11.80
CA LYS A 214 -15.04 8.59 -11.84
C LYS A 214 -14.87 10.04 -12.28
N ARG A 215 -13.94 10.78 -11.65
CA ARG A 215 -13.74 12.21 -11.92
C ARG A 215 -13.21 12.46 -13.34
N LEU A 216 -12.32 11.62 -13.85
CA LEU A 216 -11.85 11.68 -15.23
C LEU A 216 -12.97 11.38 -16.23
N SER A 217 -13.85 10.44 -15.92
CA SER A 217 -15.01 10.13 -16.76
C SER A 217 -15.96 11.34 -16.89
N GLU A 218 -16.23 12.05 -15.80
CA GLU A 218 -17.00 13.32 -15.81
C GLU A 218 -16.30 14.40 -16.65
N LEU A 219 -14.96 14.42 -16.62
CA LEU A 219 -14.13 15.39 -17.32
C LEU A 219 -13.67 14.92 -18.72
N LYS A 220 -14.22 13.82 -19.28
CA LYS A 220 -13.65 13.15 -20.46
C LYS A 220 -13.40 14.08 -21.64
N ASN A 221 -14.29 15.06 -21.86
CA ASN A 221 -14.23 16.00 -22.98
C ASN A 221 -13.08 17.03 -22.84
N GLN A 222 -12.46 17.11 -21.66
CA GLN A 222 -11.34 17.99 -21.36
C GLN A 222 -10.00 17.24 -21.39
N ILE A 223 -10.02 15.91 -21.52
CA ILE A 223 -8.81 15.09 -21.52
C ILE A 223 -8.05 15.28 -22.84
N ARG A 224 -6.76 15.54 -22.70
CA ARG A 224 -5.74 15.55 -23.75
C ARG A 224 -4.94 14.25 -23.61
N PRO A 225 -5.12 13.29 -24.52
CA PRO A 225 -4.41 12.00 -24.46
C PRO A 225 -2.90 12.20 -24.39
N ILE A 226 -2.25 11.54 -23.43
CA ILE A 226 -0.80 11.71 -23.17
C ILE A 226 0.04 11.04 -24.26
N LYS A 227 -0.45 9.94 -24.85
CA LYS A 227 0.22 9.17 -25.93
C LYS A 227 1.65 8.78 -25.55
N ALA A 228 1.80 8.16 -24.39
CA ALA A 228 3.10 7.73 -23.87
C ALA A 228 3.07 6.27 -23.40
N VAL A 229 4.22 5.61 -23.47
CA VAL A 229 4.45 4.34 -22.78
C VAL A 229 4.70 4.61 -21.30
N VAL A 230 4.04 3.86 -20.44
CA VAL A 230 4.19 3.96 -18.98
C VAL A 230 4.57 2.61 -18.39
N ALA A 231 5.44 2.63 -17.39
CA ALA A 231 5.60 1.53 -16.45
C ALA A 231 4.85 1.89 -15.16
N TYR A 232 4.02 1.01 -14.65
CA TYR A 232 3.40 1.21 -13.33
C TYR A 232 4.21 0.47 -12.27
N GLN A 233 4.73 1.20 -11.29
CA GLN A 233 5.38 0.62 -10.12
C GLN A 233 4.32 0.21 -9.10
N ARG A 234 3.75 -1.00 -9.27
CA ARG A 234 2.78 -1.58 -8.34
C ARG A 234 3.44 -1.76 -6.96
N PRO A 235 2.97 -1.09 -5.90
CA PRO A 235 3.58 -1.18 -4.57
C PRO A 235 3.17 -2.46 -3.86
N CYS A 236 3.94 -2.87 -2.85
CA CYS A 236 3.62 -4.02 -2.01
C CYS A 236 2.24 -3.90 -1.35
N SER A 237 1.86 -2.70 -0.88
CA SER A 237 0.55 -2.43 -0.27
C SER A 237 -0.64 -2.75 -1.19
N ASN A 238 -0.45 -2.69 -2.52
CA ASN A 238 -1.52 -3.03 -3.46
C ASN A 238 -1.91 -4.52 -3.41
N ARG A 239 -1.02 -5.40 -2.92
CA ARG A 239 -1.28 -6.84 -2.75
C ARG A 239 -2.45 -7.09 -1.78
N LEU A 240 -2.74 -6.16 -0.88
CA LEU A 240 -3.89 -6.25 0.02
C LEU A 240 -5.21 -5.94 -0.71
N ILE A 241 -5.15 -5.18 -1.80
CA ILE A 241 -6.30 -4.58 -2.48
C ILE A 241 -6.20 -4.73 -4.01
N PRO A 242 -5.99 -5.97 -4.52
CA PRO A 242 -5.77 -6.22 -5.94
C PRO A 242 -6.95 -5.79 -6.84
N GLU A 243 -8.15 -5.67 -6.28
CA GLU A 243 -9.35 -5.18 -6.96
C GLU A 243 -9.22 -3.74 -7.48
N THR A 244 -8.22 -2.97 -7.01
CA THR A 244 -7.95 -1.61 -7.48
C THR A 244 -7.36 -1.55 -8.89
N GLU A 245 -6.81 -2.66 -9.40
CA GLU A 245 -6.20 -2.76 -10.73
C GLU A 245 -7.18 -2.36 -11.84
N GLN A 246 -8.47 -2.67 -11.69
CA GLN A 246 -9.48 -2.33 -12.68
C GLN A 246 -9.61 -0.80 -12.90
N TRP A 247 -9.52 -0.02 -11.82
CA TRP A 247 -9.60 1.45 -11.90
C TRP A 247 -8.32 2.03 -12.49
N LEU A 248 -7.17 1.41 -12.24
CA LEU A 248 -5.91 1.80 -12.87
C LEU A 248 -5.98 1.63 -14.40
N GLU A 249 -6.47 0.49 -14.87
CA GLU A 249 -6.64 0.22 -16.30
C GLU A 249 -7.65 1.19 -16.95
N GLU A 250 -8.75 1.50 -16.25
CA GLU A 250 -9.71 2.52 -16.69
C GLU A 250 -9.07 3.91 -16.81
N ILE A 251 -8.31 4.34 -15.79
CA ILE A 251 -7.58 5.61 -15.80
C ILE A 251 -6.61 5.65 -16.98
N PHE A 252 -5.79 4.62 -17.17
CA PHE A 252 -4.82 4.56 -18.26
C PHE A 252 -5.47 4.64 -19.64
N LYS A 253 -6.61 3.97 -19.81
CA LYS A 253 -7.43 4.10 -21.03
C LYS A 253 -7.94 5.52 -21.22
N LEU A 254 -8.51 6.14 -20.18
CA LEU A 254 -9.06 7.50 -20.25
C LEU A 254 -7.99 8.53 -20.61
N ILE A 255 -6.83 8.48 -19.98
CA ILE A 255 -5.74 9.46 -20.21
C ILE A 255 -4.87 9.13 -21.43
N GLY A 256 -5.15 8.01 -22.12
CA GLY A 256 -4.50 7.63 -23.37
C GLY A 256 -3.01 7.30 -23.23
N VAL A 257 -2.65 6.53 -22.21
CA VAL A 257 -1.31 5.95 -22.06
C VAL A 257 -1.31 4.46 -22.41
N LYS A 258 -0.14 3.91 -22.75
CA LYS A 258 0.07 2.50 -23.03
C LYS A 258 0.91 1.87 -21.91
N ARG A 259 0.34 0.89 -21.20
CA ARG A 259 1.07 0.01 -20.27
C ARG A 259 1.31 -1.33 -20.96
N PRO A 260 2.47 -1.56 -21.61
CA PRO A 260 2.78 -2.84 -22.22
C PRO A 260 3.02 -3.92 -21.17
N GLU A 261 2.93 -5.18 -21.57
CA GLU A 261 3.38 -6.31 -20.75
C GLU A 261 4.88 -6.17 -20.46
N ARG A 262 5.28 -6.47 -19.22
CA ARG A 262 6.67 -6.42 -18.72
C ARG A 262 6.85 -7.46 -17.61
N GLU A 263 8.09 -7.84 -17.31
CA GLU A 263 8.36 -8.97 -16.41
C GLU A 263 7.88 -8.68 -14.98
N TYR A 264 8.17 -7.49 -14.44
CA TYR A 264 7.97 -7.18 -13.02
C TYR A 264 6.72 -6.33 -12.76
N ASP A 265 5.59 -6.72 -13.33
CA ASP A 265 4.29 -6.06 -13.18
C ASP A 265 3.20 -6.98 -12.64
N ARG A 266 2.03 -6.41 -12.30
CA ARG A 266 0.83 -7.14 -11.88
C ARG A 266 1.16 -8.15 -10.77
N GLY A 267 0.90 -9.44 -11.00
CA GLY A 267 1.17 -10.52 -10.07
C GLY A 267 2.65 -10.74 -9.75
N ASN A 268 3.57 -10.29 -10.60
CA ASN A 268 5.03 -10.45 -10.45
C ASN A 268 5.76 -9.17 -10.02
N ALA A 269 5.02 -8.14 -9.59
CA ALA A 269 5.60 -6.85 -9.18
C ALA A 269 6.63 -6.98 -8.05
N LEU A 270 7.76 -6.27 -8.20
CA LEU A 270 8.85 -6.19 -7.22
C LEU A 270 8.70 -4.99 -6.27
N CYS A 271 9.23 -5.14 -5.06
CA CYS A 271 9.29 -4.08 -4.05
C CYS A 271 10.16 -2.89 -4.53
N CYS A 272 9.89 -1.69 -4.01
CA CYS A 272 10.72 -0.50 -4.28
C CYS A 272 12.08 -0.53 -3.57
N GLY A 273 12.32 -1.49 -2.67
CA GLY A 273 13.57 -1.70 -1.94
C GLY A 273 13.66 -1.01 -0.57
N ALA A 274 12.82 -0.02 -0.27
CA ALA A 274 12.92 0.77 0.97
C ALA A 274 12.88 -0.08 2.25
N LEU A 275 11.93 -1.01 2.34
CA LEU A 275 11.76 -1.85 3.52
C LEU A 275 12.86 -2.91 3.63
N LEU A 276 13.37 -3.41 2.50
CA LEU A 276 14.51 -4.34 2.50
C LEU A 276 15.76 -3.67 3.06
N ARG A 277 16.02 -2.40 2.74
CA ARG A 277 17.10 -1.63 3.37
C ARG A 277 16.85 -1.42 4.86
N ALA A 278 15.62 -1.13 5.27
CA ALA A 278 15.26 -1.05 6.69
C ALA A 278 15.49 -2.39 7.43
N HIS A 279 15.40 -3.52 6.72
CA HIS A 279 15.72 -4.87 7.20
C HIS A 279 17.20 -5.24 7.08
N GLN A 280 18.07 -4.30 6.70
CA GLN A 280 19.51 -4.52 6.47
C GLN A 280 19.79 -5.54 5.35
N ARG A 281 18.95 -5.58 4.31
CA ARG A 281 19.08 -6.43 3.13
C ARG A 281 19.44 -5.59 1.90
N ASP A 282 20.53 -4.85 1.99
CA ASP A 282 20.95 -3.88 0.96
C ASP A 282 21.22 -4.55 -0.40
N GLU A 283 21.92 -5.69 -0.43
CA GLU A 283 22.20 -6.41 -1.68
C GLU A 283 20.93 -6.84 -2.41
N LEU A 284 19.94 -7.36 -1.68
CA LEU A 284 18.65 -7.74 -2.24
C LEU A 284 17.87 -6.51 -2.71
N ALA A 285 17.94 -5.40 -1.97
CA ALA A 285 17.32 -4.14 -2.38
C ALA A 285 17.92 -3.62 -3.70
N ASP A 286 19.25 -3.63 -3.83
CA ASP A 286 19.96 -3.25 -5.04
C ASP A 286 19.58 -4.15 -6.23
N GLU A 287 19.54 -5.47 -6.01
CA GLU A 287 19.17 -6.45 -7.03
C GLU A 287 17.77 -6.19 -7.59
N ILE A 288 16.76 -6.05 -6.72
CA ILE A 288 15.38 -5.87 -7.17
C ILE A 288 15.16 -4.49 -7.81
N GLN A 289 15.84 -3.45 -7.30
CA GLN A 289 15.77 -2.11 -7.88
C GLN A 289 16.36 -2.12 -9.29
N LYS A 290 17.53 -2.75 -9.47
CA LYS A 290 18.15 -2.91 -10.78
C LYS A 290 17.24 -3.67 -11.77
N LYS A 291 16.75 -4.84 -11.39
CA LYS A 291 15.84 -5.65 -12.22
C LYS A 291 14.64 -4.86 -12.70
N ASN A 292 14.02 -4.12 -11.77
CA ASN A 292 12.83 -3.35 -12.05
C ASN A 292 13.12 -2.16 -12.97
N LEU A 293 14.22 -1.43 -12.74
CA LEU A 293 14.66 -0.32 -13.60
C LEU A 293 15.03 -0.79 -15.01
N ASP A 294 15.73 -1.92 -15.13
CA ASP A 294 16.10 -2.52 -16.43
C ASP A 294 14.84 -2.93 -17.22
N ASP A 295 13.85 -3.56 -16.55
CA ASP A 295 12.56 -3.94 -17.15
C ASP A 295 11.76 -2.71 -17.64
N MET A 296 11.68 -1.65 -16.83
CA MET A 296 11.03 -0.39 -17.22
C MET A 296 11.73 0.26 -18.43
N LYS A 297 13.07 0.19 -18.49
CA LYS A 297 13.86 0.73 -19.60
C LYS A 297 13.69 -0.08 -20.87
N ALA A 298 13.63 -1.41 -20.77
CA ALA A 298 13.48 -2.31 -21.90
C ALA A 298 12.19 -2.05 -22.71
N ILE A 299 11.11 -1.66 -22.04
CA ILE A 299 9.85 -1.31 -22.71
C ILE A 299 9.82 0.14 -23.25
N GLY A 300 10.89 0.92 -23.05
CA GLY A 300 10.95 2.33 -23.46
C GLY A 300 9.96 3.21 -22.69
N ALA A 301 9.76 2.96 -21.40
CA ALA A 301 8.83 3.73 -20.59
C ALA A 301 9.23 5.22 -20.56
N LYS A 302 8.29 6.10 -20.91
CA LYS A 302 8.47 7.55 -20.75
C LYS A 302 8.22 7.98 -19.31
N TYR A 303 7.26 7.34 -18.65
CA TYR A 303 6.93 7.59 -17.25
C TYR A 303 7.00 6.30 -16.43
N CYS A 304 7.52 6.41 -15.21
CA CYS A 304 7.27 5.43 -14.15
C CYS A 304 6.21 6.00 -13.22
N VAL A 305 5.06 5.33 -13.16
CA VAL A 305 3.86 5.79 -12.48
C VAL A 305 3.79 5.13 -11.10
N PHE A 306 3.61 5.95 -10.08
CA PHE A 306 3.52 5.54 -8.68
C PHE A 306 2.18 5.94 -8.08
N ASN A 307 1.70 5.19 -7.11
CA ASN A 307 0.58 5.57 -6.24
C ASN A 307 1.00 5.62 -4.77
N CYS A 308 1.95 4.77 -4.36
CA CYS A 308 2.55 4.79 -3.04
C CYS A 308 3.59 5.92 -2.95
N PRO A 309 3.40 6.91 -2.06
CA PRO A 309 4.37 7.98 -1.86
C PRO A 309 5.75 7.50 -1.45
N ALA A 310 5.82 6.48 -0.59
CA ALA A 310 7.09 5.90 -0.14
C ALA A 310 7.86 5.30 -1.33
N CYS A 311 7.19 4.59 -2.24
CA CYS A 311 7.81 4.07 -3.47
C CYS A 311 8.30 5.20 -4.37
N PHE A 312 7.49 6.26 -4.55
CA PHE A 312 7.87 7.43 -5.34
C PHE A 312 9.14 8.09 -4.79
N PHE A 313 9.19 8.41 -3.50
CA PHE A 313 10.37 9.05 -2.90
C PHE A 313 11.60 8.14 -2.89
N THR A 314 11.42 6.82 -2.79
CA THR A 314 12.52 5.86 -2.80
C THR A 314 13.17 5.73 -4.18
N MET A 315 12.36 5.71 -5.25
CA MET A 315 12.84 5.35 -6.59
C MET A 315 12.95 6.54 -7.55
N ARG A 316 12.41 7.72 -7.23
CA ARG A 316 12.33 8.85 -8.18
C ARG A 316 13.66 9.22 -8.82
N GLU A 317 14.73 9.31 -8.03
CA GLU A 317 16.06 9.68 -8.55
C GLU A 317 16.62 8.58 -9.46
N MET A 318 16.56 7.32 -9.01
CA MET A 318 17.02 6.16 -9.79
C MET A 318 16.27 6.01 -11.13
N VAL A 319 14.95 6.24 -11.12
CA VAL A 319 14.13 6.25 -12.33
C VAL A 319 14.54 7.38 -13.27
N GLN A 320 14.79 8.58 -12.73
CA GLN A 320 15.22 9.74 -13.51
C GLN A 320 16.59 9.53 -14.15
N GLU A 321 17.52 8.87 -13.46
CA GLU A 321 18.84 8.50 -13.99
C GLU A 321 18.76 7.53 -15.19
N GLN A 322 17.68 6.75 -15.30
CA GLN A 322 17.42 5.93 -16.48
C GLN A 322 16.79 6.71 -17.66
N GLY A 323 16.59 8.02 -17.52
CA GLY A 323 15.89 8.85 -18.51
C GLY A 323 14.37 8.68 -18.51
N ILE A 324 13.81 8.03 -17.48
CA ILE A 324 12.38 7.81 -17.30
C ILE A 324 11.84 8.87 -16.36
N LYS A 325 10.66 9.44 -16.60
CA LYS A 325 10.09 10.47 -15.71
C LYS A 325 9.31 9.83 -14.56
N PRO A 326 9.75 9.93 -13.29
CA PRO A 326 8.95 9.47 -12.15
C PRO A 326 7.74 10.39 -11.95
N ILE A 327 6.56 9.82 -11.69
CA ILE A 327 5.33 10.61 -11.51
C ILE A 327 4.32 9.87 -10.63
N LEU A 328 3.58 10.58 -9.78
CA LEU A 328 2.41 9.99 -9.13
C LEU A 328 1.24 9.93 -10.11
N LEU A 329 0.39 8.89 -10.02
CA LEU A 329 -0.74 8.72 -10.93
C LEU A 329 -1.66 9.93 -10.95
N SER A 330 -1.94 10.53 -9.79
CA SER A 330 -2.76 11.74 -9.66
C SER A 330 -2.22 12.91 -10.47
N GLU A 331 -0.90 13.08 -10.58
CA GLU A 331 -0.28 14.11 -11.43
C GLU A 331 -0.34 13.76 -12.90
N LEU A 332 -0.16 12.48 -13.25
CA LEU A 332 -0.28 12.05 -14.62
C LEU A 332 -1.70 12.34 -15.14
N CYS A 333 -2.72 12.11 -14.31
CA CYS A 333 -4.10 12.51 -14.58
C CYS A 333 -4.26 14.03 -14.74
N GLN A 334 -3.55 14.85 -13.94
CA GLN A 334 -3.56 16.31 -14.08
C GLN A 334 -2.91 16.79 -15.39
N ILE A 335 -1.80 16.17 -15.80
CA ILE A 335 -1.18 16.42 -17.12
C ILE A 335 -2.17 16.14 -18.24
N ALA A 336 -2.93 15.05 -18.14
CA ALA A 336 -3.97 14.72 -19.11
C ALA A 336 -5.07 15.80 -19.20
N LEU A 337 -5.29 16.57 -18.13
CA LEU A 337 -6.24 17.69 -18.11
C LEU A 337 -5.58 19.04 -18.49
N GLY A 338 -4.34 19.02 -18.98
CA GLY A 338 -3.59 20.20 -19.37
C GLY A 338 -3.05 21.01 -18.19
N GLN A 339 -2.97 20.41 -17.00
CA GLN A 339 -2.45 21.06 -15.79
C GLN A 339 -0.98 20.69 -15.57
N GLY A 340 -0.20 21.62 -14.99
CA GLY A 340 1.21 21.38 -14.64
C GLY A 340 1.37 20.48 -13.41
N ILE A 341 2.61 20.11 -13.10
CA ILE A 341 2.97 19.34 -11.90
C ILE A 341 2.94 20.27 -10.68
N GLY A 342 2.48 19.77 -9.53
CA GLY A 342 2.21 20.56 -8.33
C GLY A 342 3.33 20.56 -7.29
N TRP A 343 4.49 20.01 -7.61
CA TRP A 343 5.66 19.94 -6.74
C TRP A 343 6.97 19.96 -7.51
#